data_AF-A0A0N4VZP3-F1
#
_entry.id   AF-A0A0N4VZP3-F1
#
_cell.length_a   1.000
_cell.length_b   1.000
_cell.length_c   1.000
_cell.angle_alpha   90.00
_cell.angle_beta   90.00
_cell.angle_gamma   90.00
#
_symmetry.space_group_name_H-M   'P 1'
#
loop_
_entity.id
_entity.type
_entity.pdbx_description
1 polymer ?
#
loop_
_entity_poly.entity_id
_entity_poly.type
_entity_poly.pdbx_seq_one_letter_code
_entity_poly.pdbx_strand_id
1 'polypeptide(L)' 'MVHSGIIPYKGPNHQYRVQIPKLPTGVAYFVRIKVLGAHNEILVETAEIRARNEIVSIKCESGKEFRQTYQSGRYHGHP' A
#
# COMPACT_ATOMS: atom_id res chain seq x y z
N MET A 1 -9.91 8.96 11.89
CA MET A 1 -10.40 9.16 10.51
C MET A 1 -9.85 8.04 9.63
N VAL A 2 -10.75 7.22 9.09
CA VAL A 2 -10.45 6.15 8.12
C VAL A 2 -10.13 6.83 6.79
N HIS A 3 -8.98 6.52 6.20
CA HIS A 3 -8.62 7.02 4.87
C HIS A 3 -9.71 6.61 3.88
N SER A 4 -10.26 7.53 3.07
CA SER A 4 -11.41 7.26 2.18
C SER A 4 -11.14 6.16 1.15
N GLY A 5 -9.87 5.82 0.92
CA GLY A 5 -9.46 4.71 0.04
C GLY A 5 -9.58 5.04 -1.45
N ILE A 6 -10.15 6.19 -1.81
CA ILE A 6 -10.31 6.66 -3.19
C ILE A 6 -9.24 7.71 -3.48
N ILE A 7 -8.42 7.45 -4.50
CA ILE A 7 -7.41 8.39 -4.99
C ILE A 7 -7.91 8.96 -6.32
N PRO A 8 -7.93 10.30 -6.50
CA PRO A 8 -8.33 10.89 -7.77
C PRO A 8 -7.42 10.45 -8.93
N TYR A 9 -8.01 10.19 -10.09
CA TYR A 9 -7.27 9.90 -11.31
C TYR A 9 -6.44 11.12 -11.74
N LYS A 10 -5.14 10.92 -11.97
CA LYS A 10 -4.17 11.97 -12.34
C LYS A 10 -3.71 11.90 -13.81
N GLY A 11 -4.29 11.01 -14.61
CA GLY A 11 -3.88 10.76 -15.98
C GLY A 11 -3.14 9.42 -16.17
N PRO A 12 -2.86 9.06 -17.43
CA PRO A 12 -2.22 7.80 -17.78
C PRO A 12 -0.76 7.78 -17.31
N ASN A 13 -0.22 6.58 -17.09
CA ASN A 13 1.18 6.34 -16.67
C ASN A 13 1.61 7.00 -15.35
N HIS A 14 0.66 7.47 -14.53
CA HIS A 14 0.97 8.01 -13.21
C HIS A 14 1.17 6.89 -12.19
N GLN A 15 2.22 7.00 -11.36
CA GLN A 15 2.40 6.08 -10.25
C GLN A 15 1.58 6.54 -9.04
N TYR A 16 0.63 5.72 -8.62
CA TYR A 16 -0.16 5.95 -7.42
C TYR A 16 0.54 5.34 -6.20
N ARG A 17 0.54 6.07 -5.07
CA ARG A 17 1.07 5.61 -3.79
C ARG A 17 0.08 5.95 -2.69
N VAL A 18 -0.23 4.97 -1.84
CA VAL A 18 -1.07 5.14 -0.65
C VAL A 18 -0.30 4.61 0.55
N GLN A 19 -0.30 5.38 1.63
CA GLN A 19 0.15 4.90 2.93
C GLN A 19 -1.09 4.56 3.76
N ILE A 20 -1.12 3.35 4.33
CA ILE A 20 -2.19 2.93 5.22
C ILE A 20 -1.66 3.02 6.66
N PRO A 21 -1.95 4.11 7.39
CA PRO A 21 -1.36 4.33 8.69
C PRO A 21 -1.89 3.32 9.72
N LYS A 22 -1.07 3.00 10.71
CA LYS A 22 -1.46 2.25 11.93
C LYS A 22 -1.98 0.83 11.69
N LEU A 23 -1.50 0.13 10.67
CA LEU A 23 -1.75 -1.31 10.57
C LEU A 23 -1.05 -2.04 11.73
N PRO A 24 -1.75 -2.84 12.55
CA PRO A 24 -1.11 -3.72 13.53
C PRO A 24 -0.01 -4.60 12.92
N THR A 25 1.09 -4.79 13.66
CA THR A 25 2.15 -5.74 13.31
C THR A 25 1.73 -7.18 13.62
N GLY A 26 2.35 -8.16 12.97
CA GLY A 26 2.02 -9.58 13.19
C GLY A 26 0.73 -10.06 12.51
N VAL A 27 0.02 -9.18 11.81
CA VAL A 27 -1.17 -9.51 11.01
C VAL A 27 -0.81 -9.47 9.53
N ALA A 28 -1.28 -10.47 8.77
CA ALA A 28 -1.20 -10.45 7.32
C ALA A 28 -2.39 -9.69 6.75
N TYR A 29 -2.12 -8.66 5.95
CA TYR A 29 -3.15 -7.90 5.25
C TYR A 29 -3.21 -8.34 3.80
N PHE A 30 -4.40 -8.22 3.23
CA PHE A 30 -4.66 -8.52 1.84
C PHE A 30 -5.36 -7.30 1.24
N VAL A 31 -4.78 -6.76 0.17
CA VAL A 31 -5.21 -5.50 -0.45
C VAL A 31 -5.59 -5.78 -1.89
N ARG A 32 -6.68 -5.16 -2.36
CA ARG A 32 -7.06 -5.14 -3.77
C ARG A 32 -7.17 -3.70 -4.23
N ILE A 33 -6.79 -3.44 -5.47
CA ILE A 33 -6.93 -2.12 -6.10
C ILE A 33 -8.06 -2.23 -7.11
N LYS A 34 -9.00 -1.27 -7.04
CA LYS A 34 -10.11 -1.13 -8.00
C LYS A 34 -9.93 0.18 -8.74
N VAL A 35 -9.99 0.13 -10.08
CA VAL A 35 -10.10 1.31 -10.92
C VAL A 35 -11.58 1.56 -11.16
N LEU A 36 -12.04 2.72 -10.70
CA LEU A 36 -13.43 3.13 -10.86
C LEU A 36 -13.57 4.03 -12.09
N GLY A 37 -14.62 3.78 -12.88
CA GLY A 37 -15.04 4.66 -13.96
C GLY A 37 -15.88 5.84 -13.47
N ALA A 38 -16.43 6.62 -14.41
CA ALA A 38 -17.09 7.88 -14.10
C ALA A 38 -18.38 7.72 -13.28
N HIS A 39 -18.98 6.53 -13.26
CA HIS A 39 -20.22 6.20 -12.55
C HIS A 39 -19.98 5.19 -11.42
N ASN A 40 -18.76 5.11 -10.89
CA ASN A 40 -18.32 4.15 -9.86
C ASN A 40 -18.39 2.68 -10.30
N GLU A 41 -18.51 2.40 -11.60
CA GLU A 41 -18.34 1.07 -12.14
C GLU A 41 -16.89 0.59 -11.99
N ILE A 42 -16.68 -0.69 -11.70
CA ILE A 42 -15.34 -1.26 -11.59
C ILE A 42 -14.86 -1.59 -13.01
N LEU A 43 -13.86 -0.87 -13.48
CA LEU A 43 -13.24 -1.09 -14.80
C LEU A 43 -12.16 -2.17 -14.72
N VAL A 44 -11.38 -2.15 -13.65
CA VAL A 44 -10.30 -3.11 -13.39
C VAL A 44 -10.28 -3.42 -11.90
N GLU A 45 -10.15 -4.70 -11.55
CA GLU A 45 -9.83 -5.16 -10.19
C GLU A 45 -8.52 -5.95 -10.25
N THR A 46 -7.58 -5.63 -9.38
CA THR A 46 -6.31 -6.36 -9.29
C THR A 46 -6.49 -7.67 -8.55
N ALA A 47 -5.58 -8.61 -8.80
CA ALA A 47 -5.39 -9.74 -7.90
C ALA A 47 -5.10 -9.24 -6.46
N GLU A 48 -5.34 -10.13 -5.51
CA GLU A 48 -5.10 -9.85 -4.10
C GLU A 48 -3.60 -9.75 -3.80
N ILE A 49 -3.21 -8.63 -3.20
CA ILE A 49 -1.83 -8.33 -2.83
C ILE A 49 -1.69 -8.59 -1.34
N ARG A 50 -0.83 -9.52 -0.97
CA ARG A 50 -0.48 -9.71 0.44
C ARG A 50 0.46 -8.59 0.88
N ALA A 51 0.02 -7.82 1.88
CA ALA A 51 0.81 -6.81 2.55
C ALA A 51 1.15 -7.25 3.97
N ARG A 52 2.35 -6.92 4.43
CA ARG A 52 2.78 -7.17 5.81
C ARG A 52 3.29 -5.88 6.41
N ASN A 53 3.04 -5.73 7.71
CA ASN A 53 3.64 -4.68 8.49
C ASN A 53 4.72 -5.28 9.38
N GLU A 54 5.98 -4.90 9.16
CA GLU A 54 7.13 -5.43 9.86
C GLU A 54 7.84 -4.33 10.66
N ILE A 55 8.40 -4.70 11.81
CA ILE A 55 9.31 -3.83 12.56
C ILE A 55 10.70 -4.12 12.03
N VAL A 56 11.30 -3.15 11.35
CA VAL A 56 12.69 -3.22 10.93
C VAL A 56 13.56 -2.51 11.96
N SER A 57 14.60 -3.20 12.43
CA SER A 57 15.67 -2.61 13.22
C SER A 57 16.72 -2.03 12.29
N ILE A 58 16.77 -0.70 12.19
CA ILE A 58 17.81 0.01 11.45
C ILE A 58 18.98 0.22 12.41
N LYS A 59 20.07 -0.52 12.17
CA LYS A 59 21.34 -0.30 12.86
C LYS A 59 22.19 0.67 12.04
N CYS A 60 22.56 1.78 12.65
CA CYS A 60 23.49 2.74 12.05
C CYS A 60 24.93 2.38 12.40
N GLU A 61 25.90 2.79 11.57
CA GLU A 61 27.35 2.63 11.84
C GLU A 61 27.79 3.23 13.19
N SER A 62 27.05 4.22 13.68
CA SER A 62 27.27 4.82 15.02
C SER A 62 26.84 3.93 16.19
N GLY A 63 26.43 2.68 15.94
CA GLY A 63 25.98 1.72 16.95
C GLY A 63 24.57 1.98 17.50
N LYS A 64 23.88 3.01 17.01
CA LYS A 64 22.49 3.32 17.40
C LYS A 64 21.53 2.39 16.64
N GLU A 65 20.56 1.83 17.35
CA GLU A 65 19.48 1.02 16.78
C GLU A 65 18.16 1.77 16.85
N PHE A 66 17.48 1.88 15.71
CA PHE A 66 16.14 2.48 15.59
C PHE A 66 15.15 1.42 15.13
N ARG A 67 13.98 1.37 15.76
CA ARG A 67 12.87 0.53 15.31
C ARG A 67 11.91 1.36 14.48
N GLN A 68 11.74 1.01 13.21
CA GLN A 68 10.77 1.64 12.33
C GLN A 68 9.78 0.61 11.78
N THR A 69 8.53 1.03 11.62
CA THR A 69 7.49 0.22 11.02
C THR A 69 7.54 0.38 9.50
N TYR A 70 7.72 -0.72 8.77
CA TYR A 70 7.81 -0.73 7.30
C TYR A 70 6.66 -1.57 6.71
N GLN A 71 6.00 -1.00 5.70
CA GLN A 71 4.89 -1.64 4.98
C GLN A 71 5.30 -1.85 3.53
N SER A 72 5.17 -3.09 3.04
CA SER A 72 5.44 -3.41 1.65
C SER A 72 4.32 -4.24 1.02
N GLY A 73 4.02 -3.91 -0.24
CA GLY A 73 3.10 -4.60 -1.12
C GLY A 73 3.27 -4.00 -2.51
N ARG A 74 3.58 -4.84 -3.51
CA ARG A 74 3.73 -4.39 -4.91
C ARG A 74 2.76 -5.17 -5.77
N TYR A 75 2.07 -4.44 -6.64
CA TYR A 75 1.33 -5.02 -7.75
C TYR A 75 2.03 -4.62 -9.04
N HIS A 76 2.45 -5.63 -9.81
CA HIS A 76 2.88 -5.45 -11.18
C HIS A 76 1.69 -5.83 -12.05
N GLY A 77 0.91 -4.83 -12.50
CA GLY A 77 -0.13 -5.08 -13.48
C GLY A 77 0.52 -5.54 -14.77
N HIS A 78 0.16 -6.72 -15.26
CA HIS A 78 0.40 -7.06 -16.65
C HIS A 78 -0.62 -6.32 -17.53
N PRO A 79 -0.19 -5.78 -18.69
CA PRO A 79 -1.06 -5.10 -19.63
C PRO A 79 -2.13 -6.01 -20.23
#